data_AF-A0AA43ELB4-F1
#
_entry.id   AF-A0AA43ELB4-F1
#
_cell.length_a   1.000
_cell.length_b   1.000
_cell.length_c   1.000
_cell.angle_alpha   90.00
_cell.angle_beta   90.00
_cell.angle_gamma   90.00
#
_symmetry.space_group_name_H-M   'P 1'
#
loop_
_entity.id
_entity.type
_entity.pdbx_description
1 polymer ?
#
loop_
_entity_poly.entity_id
_entity_poly.type
_entity_poly.pdbx_seq_one_letter_code
_entity_poly.pdbx_strand_id
1 'polypeptide(L)'
;MAASVAASMSFPPVIGPISLMDSKEERYWHVGDGGMSDNTGGESLLMMLLRGMEEGRFRRVLIILIDSSFPFEIGGKELDKRQDAFSIFNYDYSRIPSIMEERSLAYRGFFLFLAQQLKIVPGPERISIIRLRHTDAQWAEDLSDLPDSCRKEKINWTSPRDVGQRLAGIVTRLWLESTCDRDLVLTAAEKVVMQNEGAIRAFLEQ
;
A
#
# COMPACT_ATOMS: atom_id res chain seq x y z
N MET A 1 18.69 -15.48 -1.93
CA MET A 1 18.18 -14.12 -2.22
C MET A 1 17.23 -14.13 -3.42
N ALA A 2 17.65 -14.55 -4.62
CA ALA A 2 16.76 -14.62 -5.80
C ALA A 2 15.49 -15.49 -5.58
N ALA A 3 15.64 -16.67 -4.97
CA ALA A 3 14.52 -17.54 -4.62
C ALA A 3 13.53 -16.89 -3.63
N SER A 4 14.03 -16.10 -2.68
CA SER A 4 13.21 -15.38 -1.69
C SER A 4 12.44 -14.22 -2.32
N VAL A 5 13.06 -13.51 -3.28
CA VAL A 5 12.39 -12.46 -4.05
C VAL A 5 11.31 -13.06 -4.95
N ALA A 6 11.62 -14.14 -5.65
CA ALA A 6 10.64 -14.85 -6.48
C ALA A 6 9.46 -15.41 -5.65
N ALA A 7 9.75 -15.94 -4.45
CA ALA A 7 8.73 -16.37 -3.50
C ALA A 7 7.83 -15.21 -3.04
N SER A 8 8.43 -14.05 -2.75
CA SER A 8 7.69 -12.88 -2.27
C SER A 8 6.75 -12.29 -3.32
N MET A 9 6.94 -12.59 -4.61
CA MET A 9 6.15 -12.08 -5.73
C MET A 9 5.26 -13.16 -6.36
N SER A 10 5.13 -14.35 -5.77
CA SER A 10 4.43 -15.51 -6.37
C SER A 10 2.89 -15.39 -6.29
N PHE A 11 2.35 -14.25 -6.70
CA PHE A 11 0.92 -13.92 -6.66
C PHE A 11 0.12 -14.97 -7.44
N PRO A 12 -0.82 -15.70 -6.80
CA PRO A 12 -1.43 -16.89 -7.39
C PRO A 12 -2.08 -16.69 -8.77
N PRO A 13 -2.77 -15.56 -9.05
CA PRO A 13 -3.35 -15.32 -10.36
C PRO A 13 -2.36 -15.02 -11.50
N VAL A 14 -1.11 -14.68 -11.19
CA VAL A 14 -0.14 -14.21 -12.21
C VAL A 14 1.06 -15.15 -12.32
N ILE A 15 1.79 -15.35 -11.21
CA ILE A 15 3.02 -16.16 -11.19
C ILE A 15 2.72 -17.58 -10.72
N GLY A 16 1.76 -17.74 -9.80
CA GLY A 16 1.47 -19.03 -9.16
C GLY A 16 2.51 -19.42 -8.10
N PRO A 17 2.19 -20.38 -7.21
CA PRO A 17 3.10 -20.80 -6.15
C PRO A 17 4.40 -21.38 -6.71
N ILE A 18 5.53 -21.11 -6.05
CA ILE A 18 6.83 -21.66 -6.43
C ILE A 18 7.25 -22.78 -5.47
N SER A 19 8.07 -23.71 -5.95
CA SER A 19 8.62 -24.79 -5.13
C SER A 19 10.14 -24.69 -5.05
N LEU A 20 10.66 -24.67 -3.83
CA LEU A 20 12.10 -24.59 -3.55
C LEU A 20 12.54 -25.89 -2.89
N MET A 21 13.55 -26.56 -3.44
CA MET A 21 14.15 -27.73 -2.80
C MET A 21 15.11 -27.26 -1.71
N ASP A 22 14.88 -27.71 -0.48
CA ASP A 22 15.87 -27.61 0.58
C ASP A 22 16.80 -28.83 0.51
N SER A 23 18.03 -28.60 0.04
CA SER A 23 19.04 -29.64 -0.11
C SER A 23 19.52 -30.23 1.21
N LYS A 24 19.23 -29.60 2.36
CA LYS A 24 19.63 -30.11 3.69
C LYS A 24 18.59 -31.05 4.28
N GLU A 25 17.30 -30.78 4.02
CA GLU A 25 16.18 -31.57 4.56
C GLU A 25 15.51 -32.46 3.50
N GLU A 26 16.04 -32.52 2.27
CA GLU A 26 15.50 -33.27 1.12
C GLU A 26 13.99 -33.07 0.90
N ARG A 27 13.52 -31.85 1.17
CA ARG A 27 12.10 -31.48 1.13
C ARG A 27 11.85 -30.30 0.20
N TYR A 28 10.67 -30.28 -0.39
CA TYR A 28 10.19 -29.12 -1.11
C TYR A 28 9.43 -28.18 -0.19
N TRP A 29 9.76 -26.90 -0.28
CA TRP A 29 8.99 -25.80 0.29
C TRP A 29 8.11 -25.22 -0.81
N HIS A 30 6.80 -25.25 -0.60
CA HIS A 30 5.83 -24.59 -1.47
C HIS A 30 5.54 -23.21 -0.90
N VAL A 31 5.92 -22.17 -1.64
CA VAL A 31 5.88 -20.79 -1.17
C VAL A 31 4.99 -19.95 -2.09
N GLY A 32 3.98 -19.35 -1.48
CA GLY A 32 3.09 -18.37 -2.12
C GLY A 32 3.53 -16.94 -1.80
N ASP A 33 2.88 -16.00 -2.46
CA ASP A 33 3.16 -14.57 -2.36
C ASP A 33 3.16 -14.09 -0.90
N GLY A 34 4.15 -13.25 -0.55
CA GLY A 34 4.26 -12.70 0.80
C GLY A 34 3.01 -11.91 1.19
N GLY A 35 2.37 -11.26 0.21
CA GLY A 35 1.17 -10.48 0.41
C GLY A 35 -0.08 -11.29 0.77
N MET A 36 -0.06 -12.61 0.54
CA MET A 36 -1.10 -13.51 1.07
C MET A 36 -1.02 -13.72 2.58
N SER A 37 0.18 -13.58 3.17
CA SER A 37 0.41 -13.76 4.61
C SER A 37 0.50 -12.41 5.34
N ASP A 38 1.15 -11.43 4.72
CA ASP A 38 1.34 -10.07 5.23
C ASP A 38 1.39 -9.13 4.01
N ASN A 39 0.25 -8.50 3.71
CA ASN A 39 0.08 -7.70 2.49
C ASN A 39 0.98 -6.46 2.43
N THR A 40 1.49 -6.00 3.58
CA THR A 40 2.27 -4.75 3.65
C THR A 40 3.68 -4.93 4.19
N GLY A 41 4.00 -6.10 4.74
CA GLY A 41 5.21 -6.32 5.56
C GLY A 41 5.19 -5.58 6.90
N GLY A 42 4.18 -4.76 7.17
CA GLY A 42 4.12 -3.86 8.31
C GLY A 42 3.92 -4.60 9.62
N GLU A 43 3.14 -5.68 9.61
CA GLU A 43 2.87 -6.53 10.77
C GLU A 43 4.12 -7.27 11.21
N SER A 44 4.78 -7.92 10.26
CA SER A 44 6.01 -8.66 10.53
C SER A 44 7.10 -7.73 11.07
N LEU A 45 7.23 -6.55 10.46
CA LEU A 45 8.19 -5.54 10.89
C LEU A 45 7.85 -5.00 12.29
N LEU A 46 6.57 -4.70 12.56
CA LEU A 46 6.13 -4.24 13.87
C LEU A 46 6.42 -5.28 14.95
N MET A 47 6.07 -6.55 14.75
CA MET A 47 6.32 -7.61 15.72
C MET A 47 7.81 -7.80 16.01
N MET A 48 8.64 -7.78 14.97
CA MET A 48 10.11 -7.83 15.12
C MET A 48 10.63 -6.65 15.94
N LEU A 49 10.13 -5.43 15.67
CA LEU A 49 10.57 -4.22 16.35
C LEU A 49 10.08 -4.16 17.80
N LEU A 50 8.85 -4.60 18.07
CA LEU A 50 8.32 -4.78 19.43
C LEU A 50 9.20 -5.73 20.23
N ARG A 51 9.57 -6.87 19.65
CA ARG A 51 10.49 -7.81 20.31
C ARG A 51 11.84 -7.16 20.62
N GLY A 52 12.39 -6.41 19.67
CA GLY A 52 13.63 -5.65 19.89
C GLY A 52 13.50 -4.59 20.99
N MET A 53 12.32 -3.98 21.15
CA MET A 53 12.05 -3.04 22.24
C MET A 53 11.94 -3.73 23.61
N GLU A 54 11.32 -4.92 23.68
CA GLU A 54 11.30 -5.74 24.91
C GLU A 54 12.71 -6.15 25.34
N GLU A 55 13.57 -6.50 24.37
CA GLU A 55 14.97 -6.83 24.58
C GLU A 55 15.85 -5.61 24.88
N GLY A 56 15.28 -4.40 24.91
CA GLY A 56 15.99 -3.15 25.18
C GLY A 56 16.91 -2.68 24.06
N ARG A 57 16.82 -3.27 22.86
CA ARG A 57 17.63 -2.91 21.68
C ARG A 57 17.21 -1.57 21.09
N PHE A 58 15.93 -1.23 21.19
CA PHE A 58 15.37 0.01 20.66
C PHE A 58 14.51 0.70 21.73
N ARG A 59 14.61 2.03 21.84
CA ARG A 59 13.78 2.83 22.75
C ARG A 59 12.52 3.37 22.07
N ARG A 60 12.66 3.71 20.79
CA ARG A 60 11.65 4.33 19.93
C ARG A 60 11.75 3.73 18.53
N VAL A 61 10.62 3.62 17.83
CA VAL A 61 10.48 2.99 16.52
C VAL A 61 9.55 3.83 15.64
N LEU A 62 10.05 4.20 14.46
CA LEU A 62 9.26 4.80 13.39
C LEU A 62 9.22 3.83 12.21
N ILE A 63 8.02 3.45 11.79
CA ILE A 63 7.80 2.62 10.60
C ILE A 63 7.17 3.50 9.53
N ILE A 64 7.83 3.62 8.38
CA ILE A 64 7.28 4.30 7.20
C ILE A 64 6.86 3.22 6.21
N LEU A 65 5.56 3.06 5.99
CA LEU A 65 5.01 2.11 5.03
C LEU A 65 4.75 2.85 3.71
N ILE A 66 5.49 2.49 2.67
CA ILE A 66 5.24 2.99 1.31
C ILE A 66 4.27 2.02 0.64
N ASP A 67 3.13 2.55 0.22
CA ASP A 67 2.04 1.72 -0.24
C ASP A 67 1.59 2.11 -1.67
N SER A 68 1.69 1.10 -2.53
CA SER A 68 1.34 1.13 -3.95
C SER A 68 0.17 0.20 -4.28
N SER A 69 -0.65 -0.17 -3.29
CA SER A 69 -1.81 -1.02 -3.51
C SER A 69 -2.83 -0.37 -4.46
N PHE A 70 -3.63 -1.22 -5.11
CA PHE A 70 -4.72 -0.77 -5.95
C PHE A 70 -5.90 -0.37 -5.06
N PRO A 71 -6.31 0.91 -5.02
CA PRO A 71 -7.36 1.35 -4.12
C PRO A 71 -8.71 0.72 -4.46
N PHE A 72 -9.42 0.27 -3.42
CA PHE A 72 -10.73 -0.36 -3.56
C PHE A 72 -11.77 0.51 -4.29
N GLU A 73 -11.68 1.83 -4.25
CA GLU A 73 -12.69 2.72 -4.84
C GLU A 73 -12.65 2.78 -6.39
N ILE A 74 -11.55 2.33 -7.00
CA ILE A 74 -11.34 2.45 -8.45
C ILE A 74 -12.20 1.47 -9.23
N GLY A 75 -12.91 1.95 -10.25
CA GLY A 75 -13.86 1.14 -11.02
C GLY A 75 -15.25 1.00 -10.39
N GLY A 76 -15.48 1.55 -9.19
CA GLY A 76 -16.79 1.51 -8.52
C GLY A 76 -17.93 2.11 -9.35
N LYS A 77 -17.68 3.21 -10.08
CA LYS A 77 -18.67 3.85 -10.96
C LYS A 77 -19.21 2.92 -12.06
N GLU A 78 -18.41 1.97 -12.53
CA GLU A 78 -18.84 1.00 -13.54
C GLU A 78 -19.61 -0.17 -12.92
N LEU A 79 -19.44 -0.41 -11.62
CA LEU A 79 -20.26 -1.35 -10.84
C LEU A 79 -21.64 -0.74 -10.52
N ASP A 80 -21.71 0.56 -10.21
CA ASP A 80 -22.97 1.27 -9.91
C ASP A 80 -23.97 1.25 -11.08
N LYS A 81 -23.48 1.06 -12.31
CA LYS A 81 -24.29 1.00 -13.53
C LYS A 81 -24.82 -0.41 -13.84
N ARG A 82 -24.45 -1.42 -13.05
CA ARG A 82 -24.80 -2.83 -13.31
C ARG A 82 -26.10 -3.20 -12.61
N GLN A 83 -26.94 -3.96 -13.29
CA GLN A 83 -28.23 -4.42 -12.74
C GLN A 83 -28.08 -5.58 -11.74
N ASP A 84 -27.05 -6.42 -11.88
CA ASP A 84 -26.85 -7.62 -11.06
C ASP A 84 -25.67 -7.47 -10.09
N ALA A 85 -25.97 -7.41 -8.79
CA ALA A 85 -24.96 -7.27 -7.72
C ALA A 85 -23.93 -8.42 -7.68
N PHE A 86 -24.32 -9.63 -8.06
CA PHE A 86 -23.44 -10.81 -8.10
C PHE A 86 -22.63 -10.93 -9.40
N SER A 87 -22.83 -10.04 -10.38
CA SER A 87 -22.02 -10.06 -11.61
C SER A 87 -20.54 -9.72 -11.35
N ILE A 88 -20.20 -9.20 -10.16
CA ILE A 88 -18.84 -8.88 -9.73
C ILE A 88 -17.86 -10.05 -9.89
N PHE A 89 -18.31 -11.29 -9.65
CA PHE A 89 -17.48 -12.49 -9.79
C PHE A 89 -17.01 -12.75 -11.22
N ASN A 90 -17.72 -12.23 -12.22
CA ASN A 90 -17.41 -12.43 -13.64
C ASN A 90 -16.56 -11.32 -14.24
N TYR A 91 -16.56 -10.12 -13.66
CA TYR A 91 -15.93 -8.93 -14.25
C TYR A 91 -14.80 -8.34 -13.40
N ASP A 92 -14.83 -8.55 -12.09
CA ASP A 92 -13.83 -8.01 -11.16
C ASP A 92 -13.73 -8.90 -9.91
N TYR A 93 -13.25 -10.13 -10.11
CA TYR A 93 -13.03 -11.08 -9.02
C TYR A 93 -12.00 -10.56 -7.99
N SER A 94 -11.15 -9.60 -8.39
CA SER A 94 -10.16 -8.95 -7.53
C SER A 94 -10.78 -8.00 -6.48
N ARG A 95 -12.05 -7.64 -6.65
CA ARG A 95 -12.77 -6.78 -5.71
C ARG A 95 -12.93 -7.41 -4.33
N ILE A 96 -13.17 -8.72 -4.26
CA ILE A 96 -13.33 -9.45 -2.99
C ILE A 96 -12.06 -9.39 -2.14
N PRO A 97 -10.87 -9.78 -2.65
CA PRO A 97 -9.64 -9.62 -1.88
C PRO A 97 -9.37 -8.15 -1.53
N SER A 98 -9.73 -7.18 -2.40
CA SER A 98 -9.61 -5.75 -2.07
C SER A 98 -10.49 -5.32 -0.88
N ILE A 99 -11.72 -5.81 -0.75
CA ILE A 99 -12.59 -5.55 0.42
C ILE A 99 -11.97 -6.17 1.69
N MET A 100 -11.46 -7.39 1.57
CA MET A 100 -10.81 -8.07 2.69
C MET A 100 -9.55 -7.34 3.13
N GLU A 101 -8.79 -6.77 2.20
CA GLU A 101 -7.64 -5.92 2.49
C GLU A 101 -8.05 -4.65 3.26
N GLU A 102 -9.01 -3.86 2.75
CA GLU A 102 -9.48 -2.64 3.45
C GLU A 102 -9.98 -2.96 4.87
N ARG A 103 -10.74 -4.04 5.02
CA ARG A 103 -11.22 -4.50 6.33
C ARG A 103 -10.08 -4.91 7.26
N SER A 104 -9.10 -5.66 6.75
CA SER A 104 -7.93 -6.11 7.52
C SER A 104 -7.12 -4.90 8.03
N LEU A 105 -6.85 -3.94 7.14
CA LEU A 105 -6.12 -2.72 7.45
C LEU A 105 -6.83 -1.88 8.53
N ALA A 106 -8.15 -1.73 8.42
CA ALA A 106 -8.95 -0.99 9.40
C ALA A 106 -8.91 -1.67 10.79
N TYR A 107 -9.13 -2.99 10.85
CA TYR A 107 -9.04 -3.73 12.11
C TYR A 107 -7.66 -3.68 12.74
N ARG A 108 -6.60 -3.73 11.93
CA ARG A 108 -5.23 -3.60 12.40
C ARG A 108 -4.97 -2.24 13.03
N GLY A 109 -5.38 -1.16 12.35
CA GLY A 109 -5.26 0.19 12.89
C GLY A 109 -6.00 0.34 14.21
N PHE A 110 -7.22 -0.20 14.29
CA PHE A 110 -8.02 -0.17 15.51
C PHE A 110 -7.41 -1.01 16.64
N PHE A 111 -6.91 -2.20 16.35
CA PHE A 111 -6.22 -3.05 17.31
C PHE A 111 -5.01 -2.33 17.91
N LEU A 112 -4.15 -1.75 17.07
CA LEU A 112 -2.96 -1.03 17.53
C LEU A 112 -3.33 0.17 18.38
N PHE A 113 -4.30 0.96 17.94
CA PHE A 113 -4.82 2.07 18.72
C PHE A 113 -5.28 1.62 20.12
N LEU A 114 -6.11 0.57 20.20
CA LEU A 114 -6.57 0.04 21.49
C LEU A 114 -5.42 -0.53 22.33
N ALA A 115 -4.50 -1.28 21.72
CA ALA A 115 -3.35 -1.86 22.42
C ALA A 115 -2.44 -0.78 23.03
N GLN A 116 -2.28 0.36 22.35
CA GLN A 116 -1.57 1.52 22.87
C GLN A 116 -2.34 2.20 24.01
N GLN A 117 -3.66 2.40 23.85
CA GLN A 117 -4.51 2.98 24.91
C GLN A 117 -4.52 2.13 26.19
N LEU A 118 -4.57 0.81 26.04
CA LEU A 118 -4.52 -0.16 27.14
C LEU A 118 -3.10 -0.42 27.65
N LYS A 119 -2.08 0.24 27.09
CA LYS A 119 -0.66 0.10 27.45
C LYS A 119 -0.11 -1.33 27.31
N ILE A 120 -0.72 -2.13 26.45
CA ILE A 120 -0.22 -3.46 26.05
C ILE A 120 0.98 -3.28 25.12
N VAL A 121 0.91 -2.26 24.26
CA VAL A 121 1.95 -1.87 23.31
C VAL A 121 2.43 -0.45 23.67
N PRO A 122 3.72 -0.11 23.48
CA PRO A 122 4.20 1.25 23.70
C PRO A 122 3.41 2.29 22.90
N GLY A 123 3.17 3.45 23.53
CA GLY A 123 2.34 4.51 22.98
C GLY A 123 2.92 5.20 21.73
N PRO A 124 2.18 6.14 21.14
CA PRO A 124 2.56 6.85 19.90
C PRO A 124 3.89 7.61 20.00
N GLU A 125 4.33 7.97 21.21
CA GLU A 125 5.62 8.61 21.49
C GLU A 125 6.82 7.67 21.33
N ARG A 126 6.59 6.36 21.47
CA ARG A 126 7.62 5.31 21.32
C ARG A 126 7.46 4.49 20.04
N ILE A 127 6.24 4.33 19.52
CA ILE A 127 5.99 3.58 18.29
C ILE A 127 5.04 4.39 17.40
N SER A 128 5.53 4.78 16.23
CA SER A 128 4.73 5.46 15.21
C SER A 128 4.79 4.70 13.90
N ILE A 129 3.64 4.58 13.24
CA ILE A 129 3.50 3.98 11.92
C ILE A 129 2.87 5.03 11.01
N ILE A 130 3.62 5.45 10.00
CA ILE A 130 3.18 6.43 9.01
C ILE A 130 3.06 5.70 7.68
N ARG A 131 1.83 5.62 7.15
CA ARG A 131 1.56 5.03 5.84
C ARG A 131 1.49 6.12 4.79
N LEU A 132 2.26 5.97 3.73
CA LEU A 132 2.34 6.89 2.60
C LEU A 132 1.77 6.18 1.38
N ARG A 133 0.59 6.61 0.92
CA ARG A 133 -0.02 6.14 -0.33
C ARG A 133 0.01 7.24 -1.35
N HIS A 134 0.51 6.93 -2.55
CA HIS A 134 0.52 7.85 -3.69
C HIS A 134 -0.88 8.41 -4.02
N THR A 135 -1.96 7.68 -3.74
CA THR A 135 -3.34 8.14 -3.95
C THR A 135 -3.86 9.11 -2.89
N ASP A 136 -3.20 9.21 -1.74
CA ASP A 136 -3.56 10.15 -0.67
C ASP A 136 -3.03 11.58 -0.95
N ALA A 137 -2.30 11.76 -2.06
CA ALA A 137 -1.79 13.05 -2.49
C ALA A 137 -2.94 14.05 -2.68
N GLN A 138 -2.98 15.08 -1.84
CA GLN A 138 -3.85 16.23 -2.01
C GLN A 138 -3.40 17.10 -3.20
N TRP A 139 -4.31 17.29 -4.15
CA TRP A 139 -4.16 18.14 -5.32
C TRP A 139 -4.94 19.43 -5.15
N ALA A 140 -4.45 20.52 -5.76
CA ALA A 140 -5.13 21.80 -5.75
C ALA A 140 -6.44 21.72 -6.53
N GLU A 141 -7.48 22.42 -6.05
CA GLU A 141 -8.81 22.44 -6.71
C GLU A 141 -8.74 22.98 -8.15
N ASP A 142 -7.82 23.91 -8.40
CA ASP A 142 -7.57 24.48 -9.73
C ASP A 142 -6.59 23.64 -10.58
N LEU A 143 -6.12 22.52 -10.05
CA LEU A 143 -5.15 21.62 -10.68
C LEU A 143 -3.83 22.32 -11.08
N SER A 144 -3.50 23.43 -10.42
CA SER A 144 -2.29 24.21 -10.67
C SER A 144 -1.00 23.50 -10.27
N ASP A 145 -1.11 22.37 -9.58
CA ASP A 145 0.00 21.51 -9.16
C ASP A 145 0.15 20.26 -10.04
N LEU A 146 -0.63 20.12 -11.12
CA LEU A 146 -0.44 19.06 -12.12
C LEU A 146 0.90 19.23 -12.86
N PRO A 147 1.63 18.12 -13.13
CA PRO A 147 2.83 18.15 -13.96
C PRO A 147 2.56 18.70 -15.37
N ASP A 148 3.52 19.43 -15.93
CA ASP A 148 3.42 20.00 -17.27
C ASP A 148 3.20 18.95 -18.37
N SER A 149 3.76 17.75 -18.18
CA SER A 149 3.54 16.61 -19.08
C SER A 149 2.08 16.19 -19.13
N CYS A 150 1.38 16.21 -18.00
CA CYS A 150 -0.04 15.88 -17.91
C CYS A 150 -0.98 16.97 -18.45
N ARG A 151 -0.57 18.24 -18.37
CA ARG A 151 -1.33 19.35 -18.97
C ARG A 151 -1.30 19.36 -20.49
N LYS A 152 -0.26 18.75 -21.08
CA LYS A 152 -0.08 18.64 -22.54
C LYS A 152 -0.87 17.47 -23.15
N GLU A 153 -1.36 16.54 -22.33
CA GLU A 153 -2.20 15.45 -22.82
C GLU A 153 -3.59 15.95 -23.23
N LYS A 154 -4.23 15.27 -24.18
CA LYS A 154 -5.61 15.56 -24.62
C LYS A 154 -6.67 15.03 -23.63
N ILE A 155 -6.32 14.89 -22.36
CA ILE A 155 -7.23 14.45 -21.30
C ILE A 155 -7.83 15.71 -20.65
N ASN A 156 -9.16 15.76 -20.57
CA ASN A 156 -9.84 16.81 -19.81
C ASN A 156 -9.82 16.45 -18.33
N TRP A 157 -8.81 16.95 -17.63
CA TRP A 157 -8.78 16.94 -16.16
C TRP A 157 -9.79 17.96 -15.64
N THR A 158 -10.83 17.51 -14.94
CA THR A 158 -11.90 18.40 -14.46
C THR A 158 -11.90 18.58 -12.95
N SER A 159 -11.26 17.67 -12.22
CA SER A 159 -11.20 17.70 -10.75
C SER A 159 -9.99 16.95 -10.19
N PRO A 160 -9.57 17.25 -8.94
CA PRO A 160 -8.60 16.45 -8.19
C PRO A 160 -8.93 14.96 -8.15
N ARG A 161 -10.22 14.63 -8.16
CA ARG A 161 -10.71 13.25 -8.18
C ARG A 161 -10.29 12.51 -9.45
N ASP A 162 -10.28 13.17 -10.59
CA ASP A 162 -9.85 12.56 -11.86
C ASP A 162 -8.36 12.19 -11.80
N VAL A 163 -7.55 13.05 -11.16
CA VAL A 163 -6.13 12.83 -10.93
C VAL A 163 -5.90 11.61 -10.04
N GLY A 164 -6.63 11.54 -8.91
CA GLY A 164 -6.61 10.38 -8.02
C GLY A 164 -7.02 9.08 -8.73
N GLN A 165 -8.06 9.13 -9.57
CA GLN A 165 -8.50 7.97 -10.34
C GLN A 165 -7.46 7.50 -11.36
N ARG A 166 -6.77 8.43 -12.03
CA ARG A 166 -5.66 8.07 -12.92
C ARG A 166 -4.53 7.43 -12.13
N LEU A 167 -4.04 8.12 -11.09
CA LEU A 167 -2.91 7.71 -10.25
C LEU A 167 -3.05 6.27 -9.76
N ALA A 168 -4.22 5.96 -9.23
CA ALA A 168 -4.54 4.65 -8.70
C ALA A 168 -4.41 3.50 -9.71
N GLY A 169 -4.62 3.81 -11.00
CA GLY A 169 -4.46 2.85 -12.10
C GLY A 169 -3.07 2.82 -12.72
N ILE A 170 -2.10 3.58 -12.21
CA ILE A 170 -0.73 3.65 -12.75
C ILE A 170 0.18 2.61 -12.08
N VAL A 171 0.17 2.55 -10.74
CA VAL A 171 1.20 1.82 -9.96
C VAL A 171 1.13 0.30 -10.07
N THR A 172 0.02 -0.25 -10.58
CA THR A 172 -0.13 -1.68 -10.87
C THR A 172 0.32 -2.08 -12.27
N ARG A 173 0.72 -1.12 -13.11
CA ARG A 173 1.18 -1.41 -14.47
C ARG A 173 2.62 -1.89 -14.45
N LEU A 174 2.88 -2.93 -15.22
CA LEU A 174 4.24 -3.44 -15.42
C LEU A 174 5.16 -2.41 -16.11
N TRP A 175 4.59 -1.52 -16.93
CA TRP A 175 5.33 -0.52 -17.70
C TRP A 175 4.65 0.84 -17.66
N LEU A 176 5.44 1.91 -17.53
CA LEU A 176 4.99 3.30 -17.56
C LEU A 176 5.40 3.96 -18.88
N GLU A 177 4.56 3.80 -19.91
CA GLU A 177 4.84 4.35 -21.24
C GLU A 177 4.61 5.87 -21.31
N SER A 178 3.55 6.38 -20.65
CA SER A 178 3.26 7.82 -20.61
C SER A 178 4.26 8.57 -19.74
N THR A 179 4.74 9.71 -20.24
CA THR A 179 5.55 10.66 -19.46
C THR A 179 4.71 11.37 -18.42
N CYS A 180 3.43 11.67 -18.71
CA CYS A 180 2.50 12.17 -17.70
C CYS A 180 2.36 11.17 -16.55
N ASP A 181 2.11 9.88 -16.84
CA ASP A 181 1.91 8.89 -15.77
C ASP A 181 3.14 8.80 -14.84
N ARG A 182 4.35 8.89 -15.40
CA ARG A 182 5.61 8.89 -14.64
C ARG A 182 5.72 10.13 -13.74
N ASP A 183 5.57 11.31 -14.32
CA ASP A 183 5.70 12.57 -13.58
C ASP A 183 4.58 12.69 -12.54
N LEU A 184 3.39 12.18 -12.83
CA LEU A 184 2.25 12.21 -11.91
C LEU A 184 2.52 11.36 -10.66
N VAL A 185 3.07 10.15 -10.82
CA VAL A 185 3.45 9.30 -9.69
C VAL A 185 4.58 9.94 -8.87
N LEU A 186 5.58 10.55 -9.52
CA LEU A 186 6.67 11.23 -8.83
C LEU A 186 6.14 12.43 -8.01
N THR A 187 5.36 13.30 -8.62
CA THR A 187 4.75 14.45 -7.94
C THR A 187 3.82 14.00 -6.80
N ALA A 188 3.05 12.92 -6.99
CA ALA A 188 2.21 12.36 -5.94
C ALA A 188 3.04 11.85 -4.75
N ALA A 189 4.14 11.13 -5.02
CA ALA A 189 5.04 10.64 -3.98
C ALA A 189 5.67 11.80 -3.18
N GLU A 190 6.16 12.84 -3.86
CA GLU A 190 6.70 14.04 -3.22
C GLU A 190 5.66 14.73 -2.34
N LYS A 191 4.44 14.91 -2.86
CA LYS A 191 3.31 15.50 -2.12
C LYS A 191 3.00 14.75 -0.84
N VAL A 192 2.91 13.42 -0.91
CA VAL A 192 2.55 12.61 0.25
C VAL A 192 3.64 12.63 1.32
N VAL A 193 4.91 12.69 0.91
CA VAL A 193 6.03 12.90 1.84
C VAL A 193 5.92 14.28 2.50
N MET A 194 5.71 15.35 1.73
CA MET A 194 5.55 16.71 2.27
C MET A 194 4.36 16.83 3.23
N GLN A 195 3.22 16.21 2.88
CA GLN A 195 2.02 16.17 3.72
C GLN A 195 2.26 15.51 5.08
N ASN A 196 3.18 14.55 5.15
CA ASN A 196 3.50 13.81 6.36
C ASN A 196 4.80 14.28 7.04
N GLU A 197 5.52 15.25 6.46
CA GLU A 197 6.81 15.72 6.99
C GLU A 197 6.70 16.19 8.44
N GLY A 198 5.64 16.94 8.76
CA GLY A 198 5.39 17.42 10.12
C GLY A 198 5.25 16.27 11.13
N ALA A 199 4.54 15.21 10.78
CA ALA A 199 4.37 14.04 11.65
C ALA A 199 5.67 13.23 11.80
N ILE A 200 6.43 13.09 10.70
CA ILE A 200 7.73 12.43 10.70
C ILE A 200 8.71 13.19 11.62
N ARG A 201 8.84 14.51 11.42
CA ARG A 201 9.73 15.36 12.23
C ARG A 201 9.32 15.40 13.68
N ALA A 202 8.02 15.55 13.96
CA ALA A 202 7.50 15.55 15.33
C ALA A 202 7.86 14.28 16.09
N PHE A 203 7.95 13.12 15.41
CA PHE A 203 8.46 11.91 16.04
C PHE A 203 9.99 11.96 16.21
N LEU A 204 10.74 12.35 15.18
CA LEU A 204 12.21 12.32 15.23
C LEU A 204 12.82 13.31 16.23
N GLU A 205 12.17 14.45 16.48
CA GLU A 205 12.70 15.56 17.28
C GLU A 205 12.32 15.51 18.77
N GLN A 206 11.61 14.45 19.21
CA GLN A 206 11.32 14.15 20.62
C GLN A 206 12.47 13.44 21.33
#